data_AF-N1J9D1-F1
#
_entry.id   AF-N1J9D1-F1
#
_cell.length_a   1.000
_cell.length_b   1.000
_cell.length_c   1.000
_cell.angle_alpha   90.00
_cell.angle_beta   90.00
_cell.angle_gamma   90.00
#
_symmetry.space_group_name_H-M   'P 1'
#
loop_
_entity.id
_entity.type
_entity.pdbx_description
1 polymer ?
#
loop_
_entity_poly.entity_id
_entity_poly.type
_entity_poly.pdbx_seq_one_letter_code
_entity_poly.pdbx_strand_id
1 'polypeptide(L)'
;MKKFLLHLAIALMSVVTPAVAVMYDCSGDLIDGSIVEAEEKRVARGSTSKVCLINPDSTQTFQYFDIKTSGYHSNEYTGFRCFMGTGMTKPDVRKKQGDTWWPCDRQS
;
A
#
# COMPACT_ATOMS: atom_id res chain seq x y z
N MET A 1 40.65 -22.39 -31.04
CA MET A 1 39.41 -21.66 -30.72
C MET A 1 38.81 -22.24 -29.43
N LYS A 2 39.14 -21.69 -28.25
CA LYS A 2 38.75 -22.28 -26.95
C LYS A 2 38.77 -21.23 -25.83
N LYS A 3 38.05 -20.11 -26.01
CA LYS A 3 37.89 -19.08 -24.96
C LYS A 3 36.50 -18.42 -24.92
N PHE A 4 35.60 -18.76 -25.82
CA PHE A 4 34.29 -18.09 -25.92
C PHE A 4 33.15 -18.76 -25.13
N LEU A 5 33.37 -19.95 -24.56
CA LEU A 5 32.31 -20.71 -23.87
C LEU A 5 32.26 -20.50 -22.35
N LEU A 6 33.26 -19.83 -21.75
CA LEU A 6 33.32 -19.71 -20.27
C LEU A 6 32.59 -18.48 -19.73
N HIS A 7 32.31 -17.47 -20.56
CA HIS A 7 31.66 -16.23 -20.11
C HIS A 7 30.13 -16.24 -20.25
N LEU A 8 29.56 -17.21 -20.97
CA LEU A 8 28.11 -17.26 -21.19
C LEU A 8 27.35 -17.88 -20.00
N ALA A 9 28.03 -18.58 -19.09
CA ALA A 9 27.40 -19.17 -17.91
C ALA A 9 27.25 -18.18 -16.73
N ILE A 10 27.98 -17.05 -16.73
CA ILE A 10 27.96 -16.09 -15.62
C ILE A 10 26.87 -15.03 -15.79
N ALA A 11 26.40 -14.79 -17.02
CA ALA A 11 25.37 -13.78 -17.31
C ALA A 11 23.93 -14.19 -16.91
N LEU A 12 23.71 -15.46 -16.55
CA LEU A 12 22.39 -15.99 -16.17
C LEU A 12 22.15 -16.06 -14.66
N MET A 13 23.16 -15.74 -13.83
CA MET A 13 22.98 -15.53 -12.38
C MET A 13 22.71 -14.06 -12.05
N SER A 14 22.12 -13.31 -12.98
CA SER A 14 21.42 -12.08 -12.66
C SER A 14 20.18 -12.47 -11.86
N VAL A 15 20.38 -12.63 -10.55
CA VAL A 15 19.34 -12.92 -9.57
C VAL A 15 18.21 -11.94 -9.82
N VAL A 16 17.15 -12.41 -10.45
CA VAL A 16 15.85 -11.76 -10.39
C VAL A 16 15.47 -11.90 -8.92
N THR A 17 15.89 -10.95 -8.10
CA THR A 17 15.30 -10.82 -6.77
C THR A 17 13.82 -10.63 -7.03
N PRO A 18 12.95 -11.57 -6.64
CA PRO A 18 11.53 -11.34 -6.76
C PRO A 18 11.25 -10.04 -6.02
N ALA A 19 10.68 -9.06 -6.72
CA ALA A 19 10.10 -7.91 -6.04
C ALA A 19 9.08 -8.51 -5.08
N VAL A 20 9.41 -8.48 -3.79
CA VAL A 20 8.58 -9.06 -2.74
C VAL A 20 7.25 -8.33 -2.80
N ALA A 21 6.21 -9.05 -3.22
CA ALA A 21 4.89 -8.46 -3.42
C ALA A 21 4.33 -8.07 -2.05
N VAL A 22 4.19 -6.76 -1.84
CA VAL A 22 3.62 -6.25 -0.59
C VAL A 22 2.11 -6.47 -0.63
N MET A 23 1.56 -7.00 0.45
CA MET A 23 0.11 -7.14 0.61
C MET A 23 -0.33 -6.61 1.98
N TYR A 24 -1.58 -6.17 2.07
CA TYR A 24 -2.21 -5.77 3.32
C TYR A 24 -3.36 -6.72 3.61
N ASP A 25 -3.28 -7.45 4.73
CA ASP A 25 -4.34 -8.32 5.23
C ASP A 25 -5.22 -7.53 6.21
N CYS A 26 -6.46 -7.27 5.81
CA CYS A 26 -7.45 -6.55 6.58
C CYS A 26 -8.49 -7.52 7.20
N SER A 27 -8.01 -8.52 7.94
CA SER A 27 -8.84 -9.60 8.51
C SER A 27 -9.50 -10.48 7.44
N GLY A 28 -8.70 -10.97 6.51
CA GLY A 28 -9.09 -11.85 5.40
C GLY A 28 -9.38 -11.11 4.08
N ASP A 29 -9.56 -9.78 4.13
CA ASP A 29 -9.65 -8.94 2.95
C ASP A 29 -8.26 -8.50 2.51
N LEU A 30 -7.83 -8.98 1.36
CA LEU A 30 -6.48 -8.73 0.84
C LEU A 30 -6.45 -7.50 -0.07
N ILE A 31 -5.46 -6.65 0.13
CA ILE A 31 -5.21 -5.45 -0.69
C ILE A 31 -3.78 -5.48 -1.21
N ASP A 32 -3.61 -5.33 -2.53
CA ASP A 32 -2.29 -5.26 -3.17
C ASP A 32 -1.58 -3.94 -2.82
N GLY A 33 -0.32 -4.03 -2.39
CA GLY A 33 0.51 -2.89 -2.06
C GLY A 33 0.75 -1.94 -3.24
N SER A 34 0.71 -2.42 -4.49
CA SER A 34 0.90 -1.55 -5.66
C SER A 34 -0.22 -0.51 -5.80
N ILE A 35 -1.44 -0.83 -5.35
CA ILE A 35 -2.58 0.09 -5.34
C ILE A 35 -2.32 1.21 -4.33
N VAL A 36 -1.84 0.84 -3.16
CA VAL A 36 -1.54 1.77 -2.07
C VAL A 36 -0.43 2.74 -2.49
N GLU A 37 0.64 2.22 -3.08
CA GLU A 37 1.74 3.05 -3.62
C GLU A 37 1.29 4.00 -4.73
N ALA A 38 0.40 3.54 -5.62
CA ALA A 38 -0.11 4.38 -6.71
C ALA A 38 -0.88 5.60 -6.17
N GLU A 39 -1.65 5.41 -5.10
CA GLU A 39 -2.41 6.49 -4.49
C GLU A 39 -1.55 7.44 -3.66
N GLU A 40 -0.54 6.95 -2.93
CA GLU A 40 0.43 7.84 -2.28
C GLU A 40 1.13 8.75 -3.30
N LYS A 41 1.51 8.19 -4.45
CA LYS A 41 2.07 8.97 -5.58
C LYS A 41 1.06 9.96 -6.15
N ARG A 42 -0.23 9.62 -6.21
CA ARG A 42 -1.30 10.50 -6.69
C ARG A 42 -1.49 11.69 -5.74
N VAL A 43 -1.46 11.47 -4.44
CA VAL A 43 -1.61 12.51 -3.42
C VAL A 43 -0.40 13.43 -3.40
N ALA A 44 0.82 12.88 -3.51
CA ALA A 44 2.04 13.68 -3.64
C ALA A 44 2.01 14.65 -4.84
N ARG A 45 1.16 14.37 -5.85
CA ARG A 45 0.92 15.22 -7.03
C ARG A 45 -0.21 16.24 -6.85
N GLY A 46 -0.71 16.44 -5.64
CA GLY A 46 -1.69 17.47 -5.30
C GLY A 46 -3.16 17.04 -5.43
N SER A 47 -3.46 15.75 -5.31
CA SER A 47 -4.84 15.24 -5.37
C SER A 47 -5.58 15.35 -4.03
N THR A 48 -6.92 15.33 -4.09
CA THR A 48 -7.85 15.53 -2.98
C THR A 48 -7.80 14.40 -1.94
N SER A 49 -7.03 14.61 -0.87
CA SER A 49 -7.13 13.79 0.34
C SER A 49 -8.37 14.18 1.16
N LYS A 50 -9.04 13.20 1.76
CA LYS A 50 -10.11 13.43 2.75
C LYS A 50 -9.51 13.50 4.15
N VAL A 51 -10.27 13.97 5.14
CA VAL A 51 -9.82 14.09 6.55
C VAL A 51 -10.79 13.36 7.48
N CYS A 52 -10.30 12.52 8.39
CA CYS A 52 -11.12 11.91 9.43
C CYS A 52 -10.35 11.60 10.72
N LEU A 53 -11.09 11.29 11.77
CA LEU A 53 -10.57 10.67 12.99
C LEU A 53 -10.41 9.16 12.79
N ILE A 54 -9.42 8.55 13.45
CA ILE A 54 -9.21 7.09 13.46
C ILE A 54 -10.25 6.40 14.35
N ASN A 55 -10.59 7.01 15.47
CA ASN A 55 -11.65 6.59 16.39
C ASN A 55 -12.40 7.86 16.85
N PRO A 56 -13.65 7.75 17.33
CA PRO A 56 -14.46 8.92 17.68
C PRO A 56 -13.87 9.76 18.81
N ASP A 57 -13.05 9.17 19.68
CA ASP A 57 -12.43 9.84 20.83
C ASP A 57 -11.08 10.52 20.47
N SER A 58 -10.59 10.33 19.25
CA SER A 58 -9.33 10.90 18.79
C SER A 58 -9.47 12.41 18.60
N THR A 59 -8.51 13.17 19.11
CA THR A 59 -8.40 14.61 18.81
C THR A 59 -7.59 14.89 17.55
N GLN A 60 -6.86 13.87 17.06
CA GLN A 60 -6.03 13.97 15.87
C GLN A 60 -6.82 13.58 14.62
N THR A 61 -6.83 14.48 13.64
CA THR A 61 -7.33 14.22 12.29
C THR A 61 -6.21 13.72 11.39
N PHE A 62 -6.56 12.85 10.47
CA PHE A 62 -5.63 12.26 9.51
C PHE A 62 -6.16 12.44 8.10
N GLN A 63 -5.23 12.65 7.17
CA GLN A 63 -5.53 12.60 5.74
C GLN A 63 -5.62 11.15 5.28
N TYR A 64 -6.54 10.87 4.36
CA TYR A 64 -6.71 9.53 3.82
C TYR A 64 -7.31 9.54 2.41
N PHE A 65 -7.24 8.37 1.77
CA PHE A 65 -8.01 8.01 0.58
C PHE A 65 -8.70 6.65 0.79
N ASP A 66 -9.88 6.46 0.19
CA ASP A 66 -10.60 5.18 0.22
C ASP A 66 -10.03 4.24 -0.86
N ILE A 67 -9.91 2.94 -0.55
CA ILE A 67 -9.36 1.91 -1.44
C ILE A 67 -10.29 0.70 -1.55
N LYS A 68 -10.28 -0.04 -2.67
CA LYS A 68 -10.98 -1.33 -2.80
C LYS A 68 -10.00 -2.49 -2.77
N THR A 69 -10.48 -3.65 -2.31
CA THR A 69 -9.76 -4.94 -2.38
C THR A 69 -9.44 -5.36 -3.82
N SER A 70 -10.30 -4.99 -4.77
CA SER A 70 -10.08 -5.25 -6.20
C SER A 70 -9.10 -4.28 -6.89
N GLY A 71 -8.57 -3.30 -6.14
CA GLY A 71 -7.54 -2.38 -6.64
C GLY A 71 -7.98 -1.16 -7.41
N TYR A 72 -9.28 -0.89 -7.47
CA TYR A 72 -9.79 0.38 -7.98
C TYR A 72 -10.13 1.33 -6.82
N HIS A 73 -9.62 2.57 -6.85
CA HIS A 73 -10.04 3.60 -5.91
C HIS A 73 -11.47 4.08 -6.20
N SER A 74 -12.14 4.67 -5.22
CA SER A 74 -13.36 5.44 -5.44
C SER A 74 -13.42 6.69 -4.55
N ASN A 75 -14.25 7.65 -4.94
CA ASN A 75 -14.58 8.80 -4.10
C ASN A 75 -15.62 8.45 -3.02
N GLU A 76 -16.05 7.19 -2.95
CA GLU A 76 -17.09 6.69 -2.08
C GLU A 76 -16.48 5.89 -0.94
N TYR A 77 -17.24 5.68 0.12
CA TYR A 77 -16.78 4.87 1.25
C TYR A 77 -16.74 3.38 0.87
N THR A 78 -15.57 2.77 0.98
CA THR A 78 -15.34 1.35 0.62
C THR A 78 -15.17 0.43 1.83
N GLY A 79 -15.12 0.97 3.05
CA GLY A 79 -14.73 0.23 4.25
C GLY A 79 -13.23 0.10 4.46
N PHE A 80 -12.39 0.56 3.52
CA PHE A 80 -10.92 0.52 3.63
C PHE A 80 -10.31 1.88 3.29
N ARG A 81 -9.28 2.28 4.03
CA ARG A 81 -8.58 3.54 3.84
C ARG A 81 -7.09 3.37 3.96
N CYS A 82 -6.34 4.15 3.20
CA CYS A 82 -4.94 4.38 3.48
C CYS A 82 -4.77 5.79 4.06
N PHE A 83 -4.24 5.85 5.26
CA PHE A 83 -3.95 7.07 6.00
C PHE A 83 -2.55 7.58 5.61
N MET A 84 -2.43 8.89 5.49
CA MET A 84 -1.20 9.57 5.11
C MET A 84 -0.92 10.74 6.04
N GLY A 85 0.36 11.11 6.14
CA GLY A 85 0.82 12.28 6.88
C GLY A 85 2.31 12.48 6.72
N THR A 86 2.79 13.70 7.00
CA THR A 86 4.18 14.12 6.78
C THR A 86 5.22 13.38 7.62
N GLY A 87 4.80 12.63 8.65
CA GLY A 87 5.67 11.83 9.52
C GLY A 87 5.55 10.32 9.35
N MET A 88 4.76 9.82 8.40
CA MET A 88 4.56 8.37 8.22
C MET A 88 5.64 7.80 7.31
N THR A 89 6.37 6.79 7.79
CA THR A 89 7.45 6.13 7.03
C THR A 89 6.96 4.96 6.18
N LYS A 90 5.69 4.59 6.31
CA LYS A 90 5.03 3.51 5.57
C LYS A 90 3.54 3.83 5.41
N PRO A 91 2.87 3.29 4.38
CA PRO A 91 1.43 3.42 4.24
C PRO A 91 0.71 2.74 5.41
N ASP A 92 -0.31 3.41 5.95
CA ASP A 92 -1.17 2.89 7.03
C ASP A 92 -2.54 2.55 6.47
N VAL A 93 -2.69 1.30 6.06
CA VAL A 93 -3.94 0.77 5.54
C VAL A 93 -4.79 0.27 6.69
N ARG A 94 -6.07 0.64 6.69
CA ARG A 94 -7.02 0.31 7.74
C ARG A 94 -8.38 -0.11 7.19
N LYS A 95 -9.05 -1.00 7.91
CA LYS A 95 -10.45 -1.38 7.70
C LYS A 95 -11.35 -0.73 8.74
N LYS A 96 -12.53 -0.29 8.34
CA LYS A 96 -13.54 0.21 9.29
C LYS A 96 -14.21 -0.97 9.99
N GLN A 97 -14.30 -0.92 11.30
CA GLN A 97 -15.18 -1.77 12.10
C GLN A 97 -15.92 -0.91 13.12
N GLY A 98 -17.25 -0.87 13.03
CA GLY A 98 -18.07 0.11 13.76
C GLY A 98 -17.64 1.54 13.43
N ASP A 99 -17.34 2.34 14.46
CA ASP A 99 -16.84 3.71 14.31
C ASP A 99 -15.30 3.83 14.37
N THR A 100 -14.58 2.71 14.40
CA THR A 100 -13.12 2.68 14.54
C THR A 100 -12.41 2.15 13.29
N TRP A 101 -11.24 2.71 12.99
CA TRP A 101 -10.35 2.28 11.92
C TRP A 101 -9.22 1.39 12.46
N TRP A 102 -9.26 0.11 12.10
CA TRP A 102 -8.31 -0.90 12.55
C TRP A 102 -7.21 -1.13 11.53
N PRO A 103 -5.93 -1.20 11.95
CA PRO A 103 -4.81 -1.42 11.04
C PRO A 103 -4.90 -2.78 10.35
N CYS A 104 -4.46 -2.82 9.09
CA CYS A 104 -4.24 -4.04 8.34
C CYS A 104 -2.78 -4.49 8.47
N ASP A 105 -2.54 -5.79 8.44
CA ASP A 105 -1.22 -6.36 8.57
C ASP A 105 -0.49 -6.33 7.24
N ARG A 106 0.65 -5.61 7.19
CA ARG A 106 1.50 -5.55 6.00
C ARG A 106 2.36 -6.81 5.91
N GLN A 107 2.10 -7.62 4.90
CA GLN A 107 2.86 -8.82 4.53
C GLN A 107 3.88 -8.46 3.43
N SER A 108 5.08 -9.04 3.52
CA SER A 108 6.14 -8.98 2.50
C SER A 108 6.72 -10.37 2.33
#